data_AF-A0A6G0RBF1-F1
#
_entry.id   AF-A0A6G0RBF1-F1
#
_cell.length_a   1.000
_cell.length_b   1.000
_cell.length_c   1.000
_cell.angle_alpha   90.00
_cell.angle_beta   90.00
_cell.angle_gamma   90.00
#
_symmetry.space_group_name_H-M   'P 1'
#
loop_
_entity.id
_entity.type
_entity.pdbx_description
1 polymer ?
#
loop_
_entity_poly.entity_id
_entity_poly.type
_entity_poly.pdbx_seq_one_letter_code
_entity_poly.pdbx_strand_id
1 'polypeptide(L)'
;MLPARNQRELPWQSTLQRSTVEGEQVRPIFWSYRQASYIARTAAWDEFPNGRWGDRTSPAYGELSEYYLALKRPKLQRTDLWGTTQTEQDVWNVFVRFIDGHVKQLPCQPRVNGAPSSDPSVGWGGDDGVVFQKAYVEFFVAPEKMAHLVKVMRRDYPQLSFHALNRKGDEHRNTPLHSVTAVTWGVFPGTEIVQPTVVGSDSFAAWKGEAFELWQTQWASAYPADSRAHGQEEALSI
;
A
#
# COMPACT_ATOMS: atom_id res chain seq x y z
N MET A 1 17.09 17.71 8.47
CA MET A 1 16.53 16.57 9.22
C MET A 1 15.17 16.24 8.64
N LEU A 2 14.78 14.96 8.59
CA LEU A 2 13.41 14.59 8.20
C LEU A 2 12.46 14.94 9.37
N PRO A 3 11.33 15.62 9.12
CA PRO A 3 10.38 15.93 10.18
C PRO A 3 9.80 14.65 10.79
N ALA A 4 9.63 14.66 12.11
CA ALA A 4 8.92 13.60 12.83
C ALA A 4 7.49 13.48 12.30
N ARG A 5 6.83 12.33 12.50
CA ARG A 5 5.54 12.03 11.86
C ARG A 5 4.46 13.08 12.19
N ASN A 6 4.38 13.44 13.47
CA ASN A 6 3.51 14.48 14.02
C ASN A 6 3.83 15.91 13.56
N GLN A 7 5.02 16.14 13.00
CA GLN A 7 5.42 17.44 12.44
C GLN A 7 5.08 17.57 10.95
N ARG A 8 4.47 16.54 10.35
CA ARG A 8 4.08 16.55 8.94
C ARG A 8 2.67 17.07 8.78
N GLU A 9 2.43 17.79 7.70
CA GLU A 9 1.07 18.21 7.30
C GLU A 9 0.19 17.02 6.88
N LEU A 10 0.79 15.97 6.30
CA LEU A 10 0.11 14.77 5.80
C LEU A 10 0.85 13.50 6.28
N PRO A 11 0.20 12.32 6.32
CA PRO A 11 0.81 11.09 6.82
C PRO A 11 1.99 10.60 5.94
N TRP A 12 2.06 11.08 4.70
CA TRP A 12 3.15 10.88 3.76
C TRP A 12 3.94 12.18 3.59
N GLN A 13 5.21 12.05 3.21
CA GLN A 13 6.05 13.22 2.97
C GLN A 13 5.75 13.79 1.59
N SER A 14 5.47 15.10 1.51
CA SER A 14 5.50 15.81 0.24
C SER A 14 6.97 15.91 -0.20
N THR A 15 7.34 15.07 -1.16
CA THR A 15 8.71 14.90 -1.67
C THR A 15 9.02 15.82 -2.84
N LEU A 16 8.09 16.70 -3.23
CA LEU A 16 8.27 17.64 -4.33
C LEU A 16 8.82 18.97 -3.78
N GLN A 17 10.14 19.09 -3.73
CA GLN A 17 10.82 20.38 -3.51
C GLN A 17 10.84 21.27 -4.78
N ARG A 18 10.00 20.99 -5.80
CA ARG A 18 9.88 21.79 -7.03
C ARG A 18 8.43 21.86 -7.52
N SER A 19 7.75 22.93 -7.10
CA SER A 19 7.10 23.94 -7.95
C SER A 19 6.21 23.57 -9.16
N THR A 20 5.57 22.41 -9.25
CA THR A 20 4.54 22.22 -10.31
C THR A 20 3.21 21.63 -9.87
N VAL A 21 3.08 21.18 -8.62
CA VAL A 21 1.84 20.58 -8.14
C VAL A 21 1.46 21.20 -6.80
N GLU A 22 0.82 22.36 -6.85
CA GLU A 22 0.05 22.84 -5.70
C GLU A 22 -1.21 21.97 -5.58
N GLY A 23 -1.48 21.43 -4.38
CA GLY A 23 -2.79 20.84 -4.08
C GLY A 23 -2.90 19.30 -4.03
N GLU A 24 -1.81 18.52 -4.11
CA GLU A 24 -1.93 17.08 -3.85
C GLU A 24 -2.30 16.82 -2.38
N GLN A 25 -3.51 16.33 -2.13
CA GLN A 25 -4.02 16.06 -0.79
C GLN A 25 -4.25 14.57 -0.49
N VAL A 26 -4.39 13.73 -1.52
CA VAL A 26 -4.79 12.32 -1.35
C VAL A 26 -3.94 11.39 -2.21
N ARG A 27 -3.47 10.28 -1.62
CA ARG A 27 -2.71 9.22 -2.31
C ARG A 27 -3.30 7.82 -2.07
N PRO A 28 -3.18 6.89 -3.04
CA PRO A 28 -3.42 5.47 -2.79
C PRO A 28 -2.39 4.90 -1.81
N ILE A 29 -2.82 4.00 -0.92
CA ILE A 29 -1.95 3.40 0.11
C ILE A 29 -0.82 2.52 -0.45
N PHE A 30 -1.01 1.97 -1.65
CA PHE A 30 -0.14 0.95 -2.25
C PHE A 30 1.32 1.39 -2.43
N TRP A 31 1.55 2.69 -2.66
CA TRP A 31 2.90 3.24 -2.82
C TRP A 31 3.45 3.92 -1.55
N SER A 32 2.84 3.70 -0.37
CA SER A 32 3.25 4.32 0.90
C SER A 32 4.75 4.14 1.22
N TYR A 33 5.31 2.96 0.94
CA TYR A 33 6.73 2.64 1.11
C TYR A 33 7.59 2.84 -0.15
N ARG A 34 6.99 3.31 -1.27
CA ARG A 34 7.65 3.50 -2.57
C ARG A 34 7.32 4.85 -3.18
N GLN A 35 7.46 5.90 -2.38
CA GLN A 35 7.20 7.30 -2.79
C GLN A 35 7.92 7.68 -4.09
N ALA A 36 9.16 7.24 -4.29
CA ALA A 36 9.89 7.50 -5.54
C ALA A 36 9.24 6.87 -6.78
N SER A 37 8.63 5.69 -6.65
CA SER A 37 7.88 5.04 -7.73
C SER A 37 6.59 5.80 -8.02
N TYR A 38 5.86 6.17 -6.97
CA TYR A 38 4.66 7.00 -7.09
C TYR A 38 4.93 8.31 -7.83
N ILE A 39 5.93 9.09 -7.39
CA ILE A 39 6.31 10.36 -8.02
C ILE A 39 6.66 10.18 -9.49
N ALA A 40 7.40 9.12 -9.84
CA ALA A 40 7.78 8.85 -11.23
C ALA A 40 6.56 8.54 -12.10
N ARG A 41 5.56 7.81 -11.57
CA ARG A 41 4.29 7.55 -12.28
C ARG A 41 3.46 8.81 -12.44
N THR A 42 3.46 9.67 -11.43
CA THR A 42 2.65 10.89 -11.41
C THR A 42 3.36 12.13 -11.93
N ALA A 43 4.58 11.99 -12.46
CA ALA A 43 5.41 13.12 -12.87
C ALA A 43 4.85 13.91 -14.06
N ALA A 44 4.07 13.25 -14.92
CA ALA A 44 3.44 13.85 -16.10
C ALA A 44 1.98 14.26 -15.86
N TRP A 45 1.54 14.31 -14.60
CA TRP A 45 0.17 14.69 -14.27
C TRP A 45 0.04 16.22 -14.26
N ASP A 46 -0.92 16.72 -15.02
CA ASP A 46 -1.25 18.16 -15.04
C ASP A 46 -2.04 18.56 -13.78
N GLU A 47 -2.91 17.69 -13.26
CA GLU A 47 -3.71 17.91 -12.06
C GLU A 47 -3.75 16.67 -11.17
N PHE A 48 -3.71 16.88 -9.84
CA PHE A 48 -3.85 15.81 -8.85
C PHE A 48 -5.27 15.76 -8.29
N PRO A 49 -5.76 14.57 -7.91
CA PRO A 49 -7.08 14.44 -7.32
C PRO A 49 -7.23 15.23 -6.01
N ASN A 50 -8.09 16.25 -6.05
CA ASN A 50 -8.57 16.97 -4.86
C ASN A 50 -9.64 16.14 -4.14
N GLY A 51 -9.23 15.06 -3.47
CA GLY A 51 -10.11 14.30 -2.58
C GLY A 51 -10.77 13.05 -3.16
N ARG A 52 -10.68 12.78 -4.48
CA ARG A 52 -11.22 11.55 -5.11
C ARG A 52 -10.38 11.04 -6.28
N TRP A 53 -9.67 9.94 -6.07
CA TRP A 53 -8.94 9.21 -7.10
C TRP A 53 -9.92 8.61 -8.14
N GLY A 54 -9.74 8.91 -9.43
CA GLY A 54 -10.68 8.60 -10.52
C GLY A 54 -10.19 7.54 -11.54
N ASP A 55 -10.91 7.47 -12.67
CA ASP A 55 -10.89 6.44 -13.72
C ASP A 55 -9.50 5.89 -14.12
N ARG A 56 -9.33 4.56 -14.05
CA ARG A 56 -8.15 3.78 -14.50
C ARG A 56 -7.69 4.04 -15.93
N THR A 57 -8.54 4.56 -16.81
CA THR A 57 -8.16 4.85 -18.20
C THR A 57 -7.30 6.11 -18.32
N SER A 58 -7.12 6.86 -17.23
CA SER A 58 -6.28 8.04 -17.23
C SER A 58 -4.84 7.68 -17.62
N PRO A 59 -4.20 8.38 -18.59
CA PRO A 59 -2.80 8.17 -19.01
C PRO A 59 -1.81 8.19 -17.84
N ALA A 60 -2.24 8.86 -16.78
CA ALA A 60 -1.71 8.91 -15.44
C ALA A 60 -1.28 7.55 -14.80
N TYR A 61 -1.92 6.44 -15.16
CA TYR A 61 -1.58 5.11 -14.63
C TYR A 61 -0.60 4.32 -15.50
N GLY A 62 0.00 4.96 -16.52
CA GLY A 62 0.87 4.33 -17.51
C GLY A 62 1.88 3.35 -16.92
N GLU A 63 2.24 2.34 -17.72
CA GLU A 63 3.23 1.35 -17.31
C GLU A 63 4.60 2.02 -17.10
N LEU A 64 5.11 1.91 -15.87
CA LEU A 64 6.52 2.19 -15.62
C LEU A 64 7.34 1.11 -16.32
N SER A 65 8.23 1.52 -17.23
CA SER A 65 9.18 0.58 -17.84
C SER A 65 10.00 -0.12 -16.75
N GLU A 66 10.23 -1.43 -16.92
CA GLU A 66 11.06 -2.26 -16.01
C GLU A 66 12.42 -1.61 -15.69
N TYR A 67 12.97 -0.87 -16.66
CA TYR A 67 14.21 -0.11 -16.51
C TYR A 67 14.15 0.93 -15.38
N TYR A 68 13.05 1.68 -15.27
CA TYR A 68 12.87 2.68 -14.20
C TYR A 68 12.70 2.03 -12.82
N LEU A 69 11.96 0.92 -12.75
CA LEU A 69 11.76 0.16 -11.52
C LEU A 69 13.06 -0.50 -11.03
N ALA A 70 13.92 -0.92 -11.95
CA ALA A 70 15.27 -1.43 -11.67
C ALA A 70 16.22 -0.33 -11.16
N LEU A 71 16.17 0.88 -11.74
CA LEU A 71 17.07 1.98 -11.40
C LEU A 71 16.83 2.55 -9.99
N LYS A 72 15.58 2.53 -9.51
CA LYS A 72 15.18 3.06 -8.19
C LYS A 72 15.13 1.98 -7.10
N ARG A 73 15.65 0.77 -7.34
CA ARG A 73 15.68 -0.30 -6.33
C ARG A 73 16.50 0.13 -5.11
N PRO A 74 15.92 0.12 -3.90
CA PRO A 74 16.73 0.25 -2.69
C PRO A 74 17.69 -0.93 -2.62
N LYS A 75 18.99 -0.64 -2.45
CA LYS A 75 20.04 -1.63 -2.20
C LYS A 75 19.97 -2.11 -0.75
N LEU A 76 18.90 -2.81 -0.40
CA LEU A 76 18.70 -3.42 0.92
C LEU A 76 19.12 -4.90 0.86
N GLN A 77 19.94 -5.34 1.81
CA GLN A 77 20.14 -6.77 2.07
C GLN A 77 18.87 -7.31 2.72
N ARG A 78 18.01 -7.91 1.91
CA ARG A 78 16.66 -8.37 2.30
C ARG A 78 16.69 -9.67 3.10
N THR A 79 17.73 -10.47 2.95
CA THR A 79 18.02 -11.61 3.83
C THR A 79 18.09 -11.20 5.30
N ASP A 80 18.55 -9.98 5.59
CA ASP A 80 18.62 -9.46 6.95
C ASP A 80 17.24 -9.02 7.47
N LEU A 81 16.33 -8.65 6.57
CA LEU A 81 14.97 -8.21 6.89
C LEU A 81 13.99 -9.37 7.02
N TRP A 82 14.04 -10.34 6.11
CA TRP A 82 13.06 -11.42 5.98
C TRP A 82 13.62 -12.80 6.34
N GLY A 83 14.94 -12.93 6.49
CA GLY A 83 15.60 -14.23 6.67
C GLY A 83 15.65 -15.06 5.38
N THR A 84 16.12 -16.29 5.50
CA THR A 84 16.05 -17.30 4.44
C THR A 84 14.75 -18.09 4.60
N THR A 85 13.75 -17.80 3.78
CA THR A 85 12.52 -18.61 3.76
C THR A 85 12.72 -19.86 2.89
N GLN A 86 12.75 -21.04 3.52
CA GLN A 86 12.85 -22.33 2.80
C GLN A 86 11.48 -23.02 2.71
N THR A 87 10.61 -22.71 3.66
CA THR A 87 9.27 -23.29 3.81
C THR A 87 8.20 -22.21 3.79
N GLU A 88 6.95 -22.61 3.52
CA GLU A 88 5.81 -21.69 3.61
C GLU A 88 5.69 -21.05 5.00
N GLN A 89 6.04 -21.82 6.04
CA GLN A 89 6.00 -21.37 7.43
C GLN A 89 6.99 -20.23 7.70
N ASP A 90 8.11 -20.19 6.98
CA ASP A 90 9.06 -19.09 7.11
C ASP A 90 8.50 -17.78 6.56
N VAL A 91 7.68 -17.83 5.49
CA VAL A 91 6.95 -16.65 5.00
C VAL A 91 5.98 -16.17 6.07
N TRP A 92 5.23 -17.09 6.71
CA TRP A 92 4.29 -16.75 7.78
C TRP A 92 5.03 -16.14 8.98
N ASN A 93 6.20 -16.66 9.32
CA ASN A 93 7.05 -16.13 10.37
C ASN A 93 7.52 -14.71 10.09
N VAL A 94 7.68 -14.29 8.83
CA VAL A 94 7.96 -12.88 8.50
C VAL A 94 6.79 -11.98 8.91
N PHE A 95 5.55 -12.40 8.67
CA PHE A 95 4.36 -11.66 9.10
C PHE A 95 4.22 -11.64 10.63
N VAL A 96 4.48 -12.76 11.31
CA VAL A 96 4.49 -12.81 12.78
C VAL A 96 5.56 -11.89 13.35
N ARG A 97 6.79 -11.94 12.81
CA ARG A 97 7.89 -11.05 13.21
C ARG A 97 7.59 -9.58 12.93
N PHE A 98 6.79 -9.27 11.92
CA PHE A 98 6.29 -7.91 11.70
C PHE A 98 5.34 -7.47 12.82
N ILE A 99 4.38 -8.32 13.20
CA ILE A 99 3.46 -8.03 14.31
C ILE A 99 4.24 -7.85 15.62
N ASP A 100 5.27 -8.67 15.84
CA ASP A 100 6.19 -8.56 17.00
C ASP A 100 7.18 -7.38 16.88
N GLY A 101 7.10 -6.55 15.83
CA GLY A 101 7.94 -5.36 15.65
C GLY A 101 9.39 -5.61 15.20
N HIS A 102 9.75 -6.85 14.88
CA HIS A 102 11.09 -7.24 14.41
C HIS A 102 11.28 -6.99 12.92
N VAL A 103 10.20 -7.05 12.13
CA VAL A 103 10.18 -6.57 10.74
C VAL A 103 9.56 -5.18 10.76
N LYS A 104 10.30 -4.17 10.29
CA LYS A 104 9.88 -2.77 10.42
C LYS A 104 8.84 -2.33 9.39
N GLN A 105 8.69 -3.08 8.30
CA GLN A 105 7.90 -2.64 7.15
C GLN A 105 7.23 -3.85 6.46
N LEU A 106 5.91 -3.83 6.47
CA LEU A 106 5.03 -4.59 5.58
C LEU A 106 3.98 -3.60 5.04
N PRO A 107 3.36 -3.87 3.87
CA PRO A 107 2.30 -3.03 3.31
C PRO A 107 1.00 -3.17 4.11
N CYS A 108 1.03 -2.72 5.36
CA CYS A 108 -0.08 -2.75 6.28
C CYS A 108 -0.06 -1.49 7.17
N GLN A 109 -1.22 -1.16 7.72
CA GLN A 109 -1.37 -0.10 8.71
C GLN A 109 -2.31 -0.56 9.84
N PRO A 110 -2.03 -0.17 11.09
CA PRO A 110 -2.88 -0.51 12.22
C PRO A 110 -4.17 0.33 12.23
N ARG A 111 -5.17 -0.15 12.98
CA ARG A 111 -6.36 0.67 13.29
C ARG A 111 -5.98 1.77 14.28
N VAL A 112 -6.39 3.00 13.99
CA VAL A 112 -6.30 4.14 14.91
C VAL A 112 -7.70 4.70 15.13
N ASN A 113 -8.11 4.77 16.39
CA ASN A 113 -9.45 5.22 16.77
C ASN A 113 -9.39 6.55 17.53
N GLY A 114 -9.11 7.62 16.80
CA GLY A 114 -9.11 8.98 17.35
C GLY A 114 -7.88 9.28 18.22
N ALA A 115 -6.68 9.09 17.66
CA ALA A 115 -5.46 9.52 18.34
C ALA A 115 -5.27 11.03 18.18
N PRO A 116 -4.60 11.71 19.13
CA PRO A 116 -4.21 13.11 18.96
C PRO A 116 -3.37 13.30 17.69
N SER A 117 -3.58 14.38 16.95
CA SER A 117 -2.77 14.71 15.77
C SER A 117 -1.30 14.93 16.10
N SER A 118 -0.98 15.25 17.36
CA SER A 118 0.37 15.38 17.90
C SER A 118 1.03 14.05 18.29
N ASP A 119 0.33 12.91 18.19
CA ASP A 119 0.84 11.59 18.56
C ASP A 119 2.15 11.25 17.81
N PRO A 120 3.23 10.86 18.51
CA PRO A 120 4.55 10.67 17.89
C PRO A 120 4.59 9.47 16.91
N SER A 121 3.67 8.52 17.04
CA SER A 121 3.63 7.29 16.25
C SER A 121 2.72 7.40 15.03
N VAL A 122 1.55 8.03 15.16
CA VAL A 122 0.51 8.06 14.12
C VAL A 122 -0.01 9.46 13.77
N GLY A 123 0.38 10.48 14.52
CA GLY A 123 -0.05 11.86 14.34
C GLY A 123 0.45 12.52 13.06
N TRP A 124 -0.32 13.48 12.56
CA TRP A 124 -0.07 14.36 11.41
C TRP A 124 -1.10 15.51 11.42
N GLY A 125 -0.82 16.59 10.70
CA GLY A 125 -1.75 17.70 10.49
C GLY A 125 -1.71 18.82 11.54
N GLY A 126 -0.64 18.90 12.34
CA GLY A 126 -0.45 19.92 13.37
C GLY A 126 -1.07 19.56 14.72
N ASP A 127 -1.20 20.53 15.61
CA ASP A 127 -1.74 20.34 16.96
C ASP A 127 -3.27 20.43 16.99
N ASP A 128 -3.88 19.97 18.10
CA ASP A 128 -5.32 20.06 18.41
C ASP A 128 -6.29 19.33 17.47
N GLY A 129 -5.78 18.47 16.58
CA GLY A 129 -6.56 17.59 15.72
C GLY A 129 -6.71 16.17 16.27
N VAL A 130 -7.51 15.37 15.55
CA VAL A 130 -7.75 13.96 15.85
C VAL A 130 -7.63 13.14 14.57
N VAL A 131 -6.82 12.09 14.60
CA VAL A 131 -6.52 11.23 13.44
C VAL A 131 -7.09 9.82 13.60
N PHE A 132 -7.46 9.23 12.46
CA PHE A 132 -8.12 7.93 12.37
C PHE A 132 -7.51 7.09 11.25
N GLN A 133 -7.47 5.78 11.45
CA GLN A 133 -6.99 4.81 10.47
C GLN A 133 -7.86 3.54 10.52
N LYS A 134 -8.23 3.02 9.36
CA LYS A 134 -8.72 1.64 9.23
C LYS A 134 -7.53 0.69 9.23
N ALA A 135 -7.67 -0.46 9.88
CA ALA A 135 -6.70 -1.54 9.69
C ALA A 135 -6.72 -1.95 8.21
N TYR A 136 -5.53 -2.17 7.65
CA TYR A 136 -5.34 -2.55 6.25
C TYR A 136 -4.15 -3.50 6.15
N VAL A 137 -4.27 -4.49 5.28
CA VAL A 137 -3.22 -5.46 5.02
C VAL A 137 -3.20 -5.84 3.54
N GLU A 138 -2.01 -5.83 2.96
CA GLU A 138 -1.75 -6.33 1.61
C GLU A 138 -0.80 -7.52 1.66
N PHE A 139 -1.12 -8.60 0.93
CA PHE A 139 -0.28 -9.80 0.89
C PHE A 139 -0.54 -10.65 -0.35
N PHE A 140 0.43 -11.51 -0.67
CA PHE A 140 0.26 -12.55 -1.70
C PHE A 140 -0.27 -13.84 -1.07
N VAL A 141 -1.09 -14.57 -1.83
CA VAL A 141 -1.69 -15.84 -1.40
C VAL A 141 -1.59 -16.88 -2.51
N ALA A 142 -1.50 -18.16 -2.14
CA ALA A 142 -1.53 -19.25 -3.10
C ALA A 142 -2.95 -19.43 -3.68
N PRO A 143 -3.10 -19.71 -4.99
CA PRO A 143 -4.41 -19.88 -5.63
C PRO A 143 -5.32 -20.92 -4.93
N GLU A 144 -4.74 -22.04 -4.50
CA GLU A 144 -5.44 -23.10 -3.76
C GLU A 144 -6.03 -22.63 -2.42
N LYS A 145 -5.45 -21.61 -1.79
CA LYS A 145 -5.95 -21.03 -0.53
C LYS A 145 -6.95 -19.89 -0.78
N MET A 146 -6.91 -19.29 -1.97
CA MET A 146 -7.73 -18.13 -2.30
C MET A 146 -9.24 -18.44 -2.23
N ALA A 147 -9.67 -19.57 -2.80
CA ALA A 147 -11.07 -19.98 -2.74
C ALA A 147 -11.57 -20.17 -1.31
N HIS A 148 -10.75 -20.74 -0.43
CA HIS A 148 -11.07 -20.90 0.98
C HIS A 148 -11.14 -19.55 1.70
N LEU A 149 -10.17 -18.67 1.45
CA LEU A 149 -10.09 -17.36 2.08
C LEU A 149 -11.28 -16.47 1.70
N VAL A 150 -11.66 -16.42 0.43
CA VAL A 150 -12.87 -15.70 -0.04
C VAL A 150 -14.12 -16.21 0.66
N LYS A 151 -14.25 -17.53 0.82
CA LYS A 151 -15.39 -18.14 1.52
C LYS A 151 -15.45 -17.70 2.99
N VAL A 152 -14.33 -17.76 3.70
CA VAL A 152 -14.24 -17.32 5.11
C VAL A 152 -14.51 -15.83 5.24
N MET A 153 -13.86 -14.99 4.43
CA MET A 153 -14.05 -13.53 4.43
C MET A 153 -15.51 -13.14 4.22
N ARG A 154 -16.18 -13.73 3.21
CA ARG A 154 -17.59 -13.42 2.93
C ARG A 154 -18.56 -13.90 4.01
N ARG A 155 -18.31 -15.07 4.60
CA ARG A 155 -19.22 -15.71 5.56
C ARG A 155 -19.05 -15.14 6.96
N ASP A 156 -17.81 -15.04 7.43
CA ASP A 156 -17.47 -14.79 8.84
C ASP A 156 -17.13 -13.32 9.10
N TYR A 157 -16.72 -12.57 8.07
CA TYR A 157 -16.28 -11.18 8.18
C TYR A 157 -17.00 -10.26 7.18
N PRO A 158 -18.33 -10.10 7.27
CA PRO A 158 -19.12 -9.31 6.31
C PRO A 158 -18.75 -7.81 6.26
N GLN A 159 -18.05 -7.30 7.29
CA GLN A 159 -17.57 -5.91 7.37
C GLN A 159 -16.21 -5.71 6.69
N LEU A 160 -15.52 -6.79 6.32
CA LEU A 160 -14.21 -6.74 5.68
C LEU A 160 -14.40 -6.45 4.19
N SER A 161 -13.68 -5.44 3.69
CA SER A 161 -13.56 -5.18 2.25
C SER A 161 -12.33 -5.92 1.73
N PHE A 162 -12.42 -6.56 0.57
CA PHE A 162 -11.27 -7.18 -0.07
C PHE A 162 -11.30 -6.99 -1.58
N HIS A 163 -10.11 -6.92 -2.15
CA HIS A 163 -9.87 -6.88 -3.58
C HIS A 163 -8.62 -7.70 -3.89
N ALA A 164 -8.80 -8.78 -4.63
CA ALA A 164 -7.73 -9.65 -5.09
C ALA A 164 -7.62 -9.61 -6.61
N LEU A 165 -6.39 -9.63 -7.11
CA LEU A 165 -6.08 -9.71 -8.53
C LEU A 165 -4.92 -10.67 -8.76
N ASN A 166 -5.06 -11.53 -9.77
CA ASN A 166 -3.99 -12.40 -10.21
C ASN A 166 -3.17 -11.77 -11.34
N ARG A 167 -2.05 -12.40 -11.71
CA ARG A 167 -1.20 -11.90 -12.81
C ARG A 167 -1.97 -11.78 -14.14
N LYS A 168 -2.85 -12.72 -14.44
CA LYS A 168 -3.69 -12.75 -15.67
C LYS A 168 -4.78 -11.67 -15.68
N GLY A 169 -5.10 -11.10 -14.53
CA GLY A 169 -6.15 -10.08 -14.38
C GLY A 169 -7.49 -10.63 -13.89
N ASP A 170 -7.56 -11.89 -13.47
CA ASP A 170 -8.75 -12.41 -12.81
C ASP A 170 -8.90 -11.72 -11.44
N GLU A 171 -10.12 -11.27 -11.15
CA GLU A 171 -10.42 -10.40 -10.00
C GLU A 171 -11.43 -11.08 -9.06
N HIS A 172 -11.15 -11.01 -7.75
CA HIS A 172 -12.11 -11.36 -6.71
C HIS A 172 -12.29 -10.18 -5.75
N ARG A 173 -13.51 -9.66 -5.64
CA ARG A 173 -13.82 -8.54 -4.74
C ARG A 173 -15.22 -8.59 -4.14
N ASN A 174 -15.42 -7.85 -3.07
CA ASN A 174 -16.73 -7.56 -2.51
C ASN A 174 -17.06 -6.05 -2.48
N THR A 175 -16.21 -5.22 -3.08
CA THR A 175 -16.44 -3.79 -3.25
C THR A 175 -16.98 -3.47 -4.66
N PRO A 176 -17.73 -2.36 -4.84
CA PRO A 176 -18.16 -1.90 -6.16
C PRO A 176 -17.00 -1.60 -7.12
N LEU A 177 -17.28 -1.59 -8.43
CA LEU A 177 -16.25 -1.26 -9.43
C LEU A 177 -15.93 0.22 -9.30
N HIS A 178 -14.67 0.61 -9.53
CA HIS A 178 -14.20 1.99 -9.35
C HIS A 178 -14.43 2.51 -7.91
N SER A 179 -14.44 1.61 -6.92
CA SER A 179 -14.64 1.99 -5.53
C SER A 179 -13.38 2.62 -4.95
N VAL A 180 -13.59 3.65 -4.13
CA VAL A 180 -12.55 4.33 -3.37
C VAL A 180 -12.99 4.38 -1.92
N THR A 181 -12.15 3.89 -1.02
CA THR A 181 -12.39 3.86 0.42
C THR A 181 -11.32 4.65 1.14
N ALA A 182 -11.71 5.65 1.93
CA ALA A 182 -10.79 6.32 2.84
C ALA A 182 -10.36 5.35 3.95
N VAL A 183 -9.04 5.26 4.15
CA VAL A 183 -8.42 4.40 5.17
C VAL A 183 -7.59 5.18 6.18
N THR A 184 -7.30 6.45 5.91
CA THR A 184 -6.72 7.40 6.87
C THR A 184 -7.41 8.74 6.70
N TRP A 185 -7.86 9.35 7.80
CA TRP A 185 -8.47 10.68 7.81
C TRP A 185 -8.20 11.40 9.14
N GLY A 186 -8.37 12.72 9.12
CA GLY A 186 -8.17 13.58 10.27
C GLY A 186 -9.22 14.69 10.33
N VAL A 187 -9.56 15.10 11.55
CA VAL A 187 -10.44 16.22 11.85
C VAL A 187 -9.62 17.25 12.61
N PHE A 188 -9.58 18.50 12.11
CA PHE A 188 -8.76 19.57 12.66
C PHE A 188 -9.61 20.83 12.92
N PRO A 189 -9.26 21.65 13.91
CA PRO A 189 -10.00 22.87 14.21
C PRO A 189 -10.01 23.85 13.04
N GLY A 190 -11.20 24.35 12.68
CA GLY A 190 -11.34 25.40 11.65
C GLY A 190 -11.12 24.94 10.21
N THR A 191 -11.01 23.64 9.95
CA THR A 191 -10.85 23.09 8.59
C THR A 191 -11.88 22.00 8.29
N GLU A 192 -12.05 21.66 7.01
CA GLU A 192 -12.79 20.46 6.60
C GLU A 192 -12.04 19.17 6.96
N ILE A 193 -12.74 18.02 6.88
CA ILE A 193 -12.14 16.70 7.10
C ILE A 193 -11.12 16.40 6.00
N VAL A 194 -9.91 16.01 6.39
CA VAL A 194 -8.84 15.65 5.46
C VAL A 194 -8.73 14.12 5.38
N GLN A 195 -8.77 13.55 4.18
CA GLN A 195 -8.73 12.09 3.94
C GLN A 195 -7.56 11.67 3.04
N PRO A 196 -6.31 11.75 3.53
CA PRO A 196 -5.14 11.76 2.66
C PRO A 196 -4.69 10.38 2.15
N THR A 197 -5.34 9.30 2.60
CA THR A 197 -4.99 7.94 2.18
C THR A 197 -6.23 7.13 1.88
N VAL A 198 -6.24 6.55 0.68
CA VAL A 198 -7.37 5.77 0.15
C VAL A 198 -6.92 4.41 -0.38
N VAL A 199 -7.85 3.47 -0.41
CA VAL A 199 -7.77 2.22 -1.17
C VAL A 199 -8.73 2.37 -2.36
N GLY A 200 -8.18 2.40 -3.57
CA GLY A 200 -8.95 2.52 -4.82
C GLY A 200 -8.79 1.27 -5.70
N SER A 201 -9.88 0.75 -6.27
CA SER A 201 -9.81 -0.45 -7.13
C SER A 201 -8.96 -0.22 -8.38
N ASP A 202 -9.08 0.96 -8.98
CA ASP A 202 -8.37 1.34 -10.19
C ASP A 202 -6.87 1.54 -9.93
N SER A 203 -6.52 2.19 -8.81
CA SER A 203 -5.12 2.30 -8.39
C SER A 203 -4.53 0.94 -8.01
N PHE A 204 -5.32 0.03 -7.44
CA PHE A 204 -4.85 -1.32 -7.14
C PHE A 204 -4.51 -2.09 -8.42
N ALA A 205 -5.35 -1.98 -9.45
CA ALA A 205 -5.09 -2.58 -10.75
C ALA A 205 -3.80 -2.05 -11.40
N ALA A 206 -3.53 -0.75 -11.27
CA ALA A 206 -2.28 -0.15 -11.76
C ALA A 206 -1.05 -0.53 -10.92
N TRP A 207 -1.22 -0.67 -9.61
CA TRP A 207 -0.18 -1.13 -8.68
C TRP A 207 0.20 -2.59 -8.91
N LYS A 208 -0.77 -3.44 -9.26
CA LYS A 208 -0.63 -4.88 -9.43
C LYS A 208 0.60 -5.29 -10.24
N GLY A 209 0.84 -4.63 -11.38
CA GLY A 209 1.98 -4.93 -12.24
C GLY A 209 3.32 -4.79 -11.52
N GLU A 210 3.49 -3.66 -10.80
CA GLU A 210 4.67 -3.42 -9.98
C GLU A 210 4.72 -4.39 -8.79
N ALA A 211 3.60 -4.68 -8.13
CA ALA A 211 3.54 -5.63 -7.02
C ALA A 211 4.07 -7.02 -7.43
N PHE A 212 3.62 -7.58 -8.55
CA PHE A 212 4.10 -8.89 -9.04
C PHE A 212 5.55 -8.84 -9.53
N GLU A 213 5.99 -7.74 -10.15
CA GLU A 213 7.40 -7.59 -10.50
C GLU A 213 8.27 -7.55 -9.24
N LEU A 214 7.84 -6.85 -8.19
CA LEU A 214 8.56 -6.81 -6.92
C LEU A 214 8.59 -8.17 -6.24
N TRP A 215 7.48 -8.90 -6.28
CA TRP A 215 7.46 -10.27 -5.82
C TRP A 215 8.51 -11.10 -6.56
N GLN A 216 8.50 -11.11 -7.89
CA GLN A 216 9.45 -11.93 -8.67
C GLN A 216 10.90 -11.49 -8.49
N THR A 217 11.16 -10.18 -8.55
CA THR A 217 12.52 -9.64 -8.63
C THR A 217 13.15 -9.38 -7.26
N GLN A 218 12.37 -9.26 -6.19
CA GLN A 218 12.87 -8.96 -4.85
C GLN A 218 12.60 -10.06 -3.83
N TRP A 219 11.47 -10.77 -3.94
CA TRP A 219 11.13 -11.86 -3.03
C TRP A 219 11.51 -13.21 -3.63
N ALA A 220 10.90 -13.60 -4.75
CA ALA A 220 11.09 -14.90 -5.39
C ALA A 220 12.52 -15.14 -5.88
N SER A 221 13.24 -14.09 -6.31
CA SER A 221 14.66 -14.15 -6.72
C SER A 221 15.63 -14.39 -5.57
N ALA A 222 15.19 -14.19 -4.32
CA ALA A 222 15.98 -14.54 -3.13
C ALA A 222 15.99 -16.06 -2.88
N TYR A 223 15.20 -16.84 -3.63
CA TYR A 223 15.03 -18.28 -3.46
C TYR A 223 15.35 -19.04 -4.76
N PRO A 224 15.80 -20.31 -4.63
CA PRO A 224 15.94 -21.21 -5.77
C PRO A 224 14.64 -21.33 -6.57
N ALA A 225 14.76 -21.39 -7.91
CA ALA A 225 13.62 -21.39 -8.84
C ALA A 225 12.69 -22.61 -8.69
N ASP A 226 13.17 -23.69 -8.08
CA ASP A 226 12.47 -24.93 -7.78
C ASP A 226 11.75 -24.93 -6.42
N SER A 227 11.88 -23.86 -5.63
CA SER A 227 11.26 -23.77 -4.30
C SER A 227 9.76 -23.41 -4.37
N ARG A 228 8.95 -23.97 -3.47
CA ARG A 228 7.51 -23.63 -3.34
C ARG A 228 7.27 -22.15 -3.00
N ALA A 229 8.25 -21.49 -2.38
CA ALA A 229 8.20 -20.06 -2.07
C ALA A 229 8.25 -19.16 -3.33
N HIS A 230 8.65 -19.72 -4.49
CA HIS A 230 8.74 -19.00 -5.75
C HIS A 230 7.35 -18.82 -6.43
N GLY A 231 6.40 -19.75 -6.22
CA GLY A 231 5.18 -19.89 -7.02
C GLY A 231 3.90 -19.26 -6.43
N GLN A 232 3.93 -17.96 -6.06
CA GLN A 232 2.69 -17.24 -5.69
C GLN A 232 2.17 -16.40 -6.86
N GLU A 233 0.86 -16.48 -7.13
CA GLU A 233 0.23 -15.88 -8.33
C GLU A 233 -0.94 -14.93 -8.04
N GLU A 234 -1.38 -14.80 -6.78
CA GLU A 234 -2.50 -13.93 -6.38
C GLU A 234 -2.03 -12.83 -5.44
N ALA A 235 -2.34 -11.57 -5.74
CA ALA A 235 -2.14 -10.43 -4.85
C ALA A 235 -3.48 -10.04 -4.22
N LEU A 236 -3.51 -9.91 -2.90
CA LEU A 236 -4.70 -9.55 -2.14
C LEU A 236 -4.46 -8.26 -1.36
N SER A 237 -5.36 -7.29 -1.54
CA SER A 237 -5.48 -6.10 -0.70
C SER A 237 -6.76 -6.19 0.11
N ILE A 238 -6.65 -6.11 1.43
CA ILE A 238 -7.76 -6.09 2.40
C ILE A 238 -7.79 -4.75 3.12
#